data_AF-A0A0U5JIM7-F1
#
_entry.id   AF-A0A0U5JIM7-F1
#
_cell.length_a   1.000
_cell.length_b   1.000
_cell.length_c   1.000
_cell.angle_alpha   90.00
_cell.angle_beta   90.00
_cell.angle_gamma   90.00
#
_symmetry.space_group_name_H-M   'P 1'
#
loop_
_entity.id
_entity.type
_entity.pdbx_description
1 polymer ?
#
loop_
_entity_poly.entity_id
_entity_poly.type
_entity_poly.pdbx_seq_one_letter_code
_entity_poly.pdbx_strand_id
1 'polypeptide(L)'
;MGKESYEITGTVQREQMVDQIRKAARQFAMLYFHFCDVLQKTYGLEKTKEIVRQTVFELAVDRSDQLREKAYRQGKSTETREDFMDVIDLPMCGWIPQWGADHCPYAETWRTYFDEYPWFRELAPYYCDVIDTTTIENFTKHLSHRLTQNVLLEGESCEREYFESEEVKRGNYTYGSKEQ
;
A
#
# COMPACT_ATOMS: atom_id res chain seq x y z
N MET A 1 7.29 24.69 21.38
CA MET A 1 8.24 24.49 20.27
C MET A 1 7.74 23.31 19.47
N GLY A 2 7.51 23.48 18.16
CA GLY A 2 6.98 22.42 17.29
C GLY A 2 8.11 21.61 16.64
N LYS A 3 7.78 20.51 15.97
CA LYS A 3 8.77 19.70 15.22
C LYS A 3 9.56 20.54 14.20
N GLU A 4 8.97 21.62 13.70
CA GLU A 4 9.57 22.52 12.71
C GLU A 4 10.73 23.36 13.27
N SER A 5 10.86 23.48 14.60
CA SER A 5 11.98 24.16 15.23
C SER A 5 13.16 23.23 15.56
N TYR A 6 13.08 21.94 15.20
CA TYR A 6 14.12 20.95 15.47
C TYR A 6 14.72 20.43 14.16
N GLU A 7 16.00 20.70 13.95
CA GLU A 7 16.76 20.17 12.81
C GLU A 7 17.30 18.78 13.14
N ILE A 8 16.95 17.79 12.32
CA ILE A 8 17.52 16.44 12.42
C ILE A 8 18.94 16.51 11.85
N THR A 9 19.93 16.30 12.72
CA THR A 9 21.37 16.33 12.36
C THR A 9 22.01 14.96 12.59
N GLY A 10 23.20 14.74 12.00
CA GLY A 10 23.96 13.49 12.12
C GLY A 10 23.75 12.53 10.93
N THR A 11 24.43 11.38 10.97
CA THR A 11 24.30 10.32 9.96
C THR A 11 23.75 9.06 10.60
N VAL A 12 22.85 8.37 9.89
CA VAL A 12 22.29 7.08 10.31
C VAL A 12 22.85 6.00 9.40
N GLN A 13 23.36 4.92 9.98
CA GLN A 13 23.83 3.77 9.20
C GLN A 13 22.66 3.15 8.43
N ARG A 14 22.89 2.75 7.17
CA ARG A 14 21.84 2.19 6.32
C ARG A 14 21.15 1.00 6.99
N GLU A 15 21.91 0.09 7.59
CA GLU A 15 21.37 -1.06 8.31
C GLU A 15 20.41 -0.65 9.44
N GLN A 16 20.80 0.34 10.25
CA GLN A 16 19.95 0.87 11.31
C GLN A 16 18.67 1.49 10.75
N MET A 17 18.75 2.25 9.65
CA MET A 17 17.57 2.82 8.99
C MET A 17 16.61 1.73 8.52
N VAL A 18 17.14 0.69 7.85
CA VAL A 18 16.34 -0.45 7.38
C VAL A 18 15.66 -1.16 8.56
N ASP A 19 16.40 -1.45 9.63
CA ASP A 19 15.87 -2.10 10.83
C ASP A 19 14.71 -1.30 11.46
N GLN A 20 14.87 0.02 11.62
CA GLN A 20 13.82 0.86 12.21
C GLN A 20 12.55 0.92 11.32
N ILE A 21 12.70 0.98 10.00
CA ILE A 21 11.57 0.93 9.07
C ILE A 21 10.87 -0.42 9.15
N ARG A 22 11.62 -1.54 9.17
CA ARG A 22 11.02 -2.87 9.26
C ARG A 22 10.34 -3.11 10.60
N LYS A 23 10.84 -2.53 11.70
CA LYS A 23 10.15 -2.55 13.01
C LYS A 23 8.78 -1.87 12.91
N ALA A 24 8.71 -0.66 12.34
CA ALA A 24 7.45 0.04 12.16
C ALA A 24 6.49 -0.74 11.23
N ALA A 25 7.00 -1.23 10.10
CA ALA A 25 6.22 -2.02 9.15
C ALA A 25 5.66 -3.31 9.77
N ARG A 26 6.45 -3.99 10.61
CA ARG A 26 6.01 -5.20 11.34
C ARG A 26 4.87 -4.89 12.31
N GLN A 27 4.98 -3.80 13.09
CA GLN A 27 3.92 -3.39 14.02
C GLN A 27 2.61 -3.10 13.27
N PHE A 28 2.70 -2.41 12.13
CA PHE A 28 1.54 -2.20 11.26
C PHE A 28 0.96 -3.52 10.74
N ALA A 29 1.80 -4.42 10.23
CA ALA A 29 1.36 -5.72 9.71
C ALA A 29 0.64 -6.55 10.77
N MET A 30 1.17 -6.60 11.99
CA MET A 30 0.53 -7.27 13.13
C MET A 30 -0.82 -6.64 13.49
N LEU A 31 -0.89 -5.30 13.53
CA LEU A 31 -2.15 -4.59 13.78
C LEU A 31 -3.19 -4.89 12.70
N TYR A 32 -2.81 -4.88 11.43
CA TYR A 32 -3.70 -5.17 10.32
C TYR A 32 -4.29 -6.59 10.42
N PHE A 33 -3.46 -7.59 10.76
CA PHE A 33 -3.92 -8.95 11.02
C PHE A 33 -4.97 -8.97 12.15
N HIS A 34 -4.65 -8.40 13.31
CA HIS A 34 -5.57 -8.41 14.45
C HIS A 34 -6.86 -7.62 14.18
N PHE A 35 -6.78 -6.55 13.41
CA PHE A 35 -7.97 -5.81 12.97
C PHE A 35 -8.87 -6.70 12.11
N CYS A 36 -8.31 -7.41 11.12
CA CYS A 36 -9.03 -8.37 10.31
C CYS A 36 -9.60 -9.53 11.14
N ASP A 37 -8.83 -10.04 12.11
CA ASP A 37 -9.25 -11.14 12.98
C ASP A 37 -10.45 -10.76 13.88
N VAL A 38 -10.43 -9.55 14.45
CA VAL A 38 -11.57 -9.04 15.23
C VAL A 38 -12.80 -8.89 14.34
N LEU A 39 -12.66 -8.33 13.14
CA LEU A 39 -13.78 -8.17 12.21
C LEU A 39 -14.35 -9.52 11.77
N GLN A 40 -13.51 -10.49 11.40
CA GLN A 40 -13.99 -11.78 10.90
C GLN A 40 -14.66 -12.60 12.01
N LYS A 41 -14.18 -12.52 13.26
CA LYS A 41 -14.86 -13.11 14.42
C LYS A 41 -16.21 -12.47 14.72
N THR A 42 -16.35 -11.18 14.45
CA THR A 42 -17.56 -10.40 14.79
C THR A 42 -18.62 -10.47 13.70
N TYR A 43 -18.22 -10.39 12.44
CA TYR A 43 -19.14 -10.21 11.30
C TYR A 43 -19.07 -11.33 10.25
N GLY A 44 -18.14 -12.27 10.40
CA GLY A 44 -17.84 -13.29 9.40
C GLY A 44 -16.90 -12.77 8.29
N LEU A 45 -16.33 -13.71 7.54
CA LEU A 45 -15.29 -13.44 6.55
C LEU A 45 -15.78 -12.53 5.41
N GLU A 46 -16.94 -12.82 4.79
CA GLU A 46 -17.42 -12.06 3.64
C GLU A 46 -17.67 -10.59 3.99
N LYS A 47 -18.33 -10.33 5.14
CA LYS A 47 -18.53 -8.95 5.57
C LYS A 47 -17.22 -8.24 5.92
N THR A 48 -16.25 -8.99 6.43
CA THR A 48 -14.91 -8.46 6.71
C THR A 48 -14.18 -8.08 5.43
N LYS A 49 -14.29 -8.87 4.36
CA LYS A 49 -13.69 -8.55 3.05
C LYS A 49 -14.23 -7.22 2.52
N GLU A 50 -15.55 -6.99 2.60
CA GLU A 50 -16.17 -5.71 2.21
C GLU A 50 -15.61 -4.54 3.01
N ILE A 51 -15.59 -4.66 4.35
CA ILE A 51 -15.11 -3.60 5.24
C ILE A 51 -13.64 -3.29 4.97
N VAL A 52 -12.80 -4.32 4.88
CA VAL A 52 -11.36 -4.17 4.65
C VAL A 52 -11.09 -3.50 3.29
N ARG A 53 -11.78 -3.91 2.22
CA ARG A 53 -11.65 -3.29 0.90
C ARG A 53 -12.01 -1.80 0.96
N GLN A 54 -13.14 -1.46 1.58
CA GLN A 54 -13.58 -0.07 1.71
C GLN A 54 -12.58 0.77 2.53
N THR A 55 -12.12 0.27 3.67
CA THR A 55 -11.16 0.98 4.52
C THR A 55 -9.85 1.25 3.80
N VAL A 56 -9.32 0.27 3.05
CA VAL A 56 -8.08 0.46 2.30
C VAL A 56 -8.28 1.39 1.10
N PHE A 57 -9.45 1.32 0.44
CA PHE A 57 -9.81 2.23 -0.64
C PHE A 57 -9.83 3.69 -0.17
N GLU A 58 -10.50 3.99 0.93
CA GLU A 58 -10.56 5.34 1.51
C GLU A 58 -9.17 5.85 1.89
N LEU A 59 -8.34 5.02 2.54
CA LEU A 59 -6.95 5.34 2.83
C LEU A 59 -6.16 5.65 1.53
N ALA A 60 -6.35 4.86 0.48
CA ALA A 60 -5.64 5.03 -0.79
C ALA A 60 -6.02 6.34 -1.47
N VAL A 61 -7.30 6.72 -1.40
CA VAL A 61 -7.80 8.01 -1.88
C VAL A 61 -7.15 9.17 -1.11
N ASP A 62 -7.22 9.15 0.23
CA ASP A 62 -6.63 10.19 1.07
C ASP A 62 -5.14 10.37 0.81
N ARG A 63 -4.42 9.25 0.72
CA ARG A 63 -2.98 9.23 0.43
C ARG A 63 -2.68 9.81 -0.94
N SER A 64 -3.38 9.37 -1.98
CA SER A 64 -3.10 9.80 -3.35
C SER A 64 -3.51 11.24 -3.63
N ASP A 65 -4.53 11.78 -2.95
CA ASP A 65 -4.84 13.22 -2.99
C ASP A 65 -3.67 14.04 -2.44
N GLN A 66 -3.09 13.64 -1.30
CA GLN A 66 -1.92 14.30 -0.71
C GLN A 66 -0.69 14.22 -1.64
N LEU A 67 -0.49 13.08 -2.30
CA LEU A 67 0.61 12.89 -3.25
C LEU A 67 0.42 13.76 -4.50
N ARG A 68 -0.79 13.89 -5.03
CA ARG A 68 -1.10 14.81 -6.14
C ARG A 68 -0.85 16.26 -5.75
N GLU A 69 -1.32 16.68 -4.56
CA GLU A 69 -1.06 18.03 -4.07
C GLU A 69 0.44 18.30 -3.89
N LYS A 70 1.19 17.32 -3.38
CA LYS A 70 2.65 17.38 -3.29
C LYS A 70 3.29 17.54 -4.67
N ALA A 71 2.87 16.77 -5.67
CA ALA A 71 3.37 16.88 -7.04
C ALA A 71 3.14 18.28 -7.61
N TYR A 72 1.91 18.80 -7.51
CA TYR A 72 1.59 20.15 -7.99
C TYR A 72 2.36 21.25 -7.27
N ARG A 73 2.53 21.16 -5.95
CA ARG A 73 3.37 22.10 -5.18
C ARG A 73 4.84 22.08 -5.59
N GLN A 74 5.31 20.95 -6.12
CA GLN A 74 6.67 20.80 -6.67
C GLN A 74 6.76 21.13 -8.16
N GLY A 75 5.66 21.55 -8.81
CA GLY A 75 5.60 21.81 -10.25
C GLY A 75 5.73 20.56 -11.12
N LYS A 76 5.41 19.38 -10.57
CA LYS A 76 5.49 18.09 -11.27
C LYS A 76 4.15 17.71 -11.92
N SER A 77 4.24 16.86 -12.94
CA SER A 77 3.11 16.19 -13.58
C SER A 77 2.51 15.10 -12.66
N THR A 78 1.34 14.59 -13.04
CA THR A 78 0.66 13.47 -12.37
C THR A 78 0.14 12.42 -13.36
N GLU A 79 0.60 12.44 -14.61
CA GLU A 79 0.03 11.63 -15.71
C GLU A 79 0.64 10.23 -15.81
N THR A 80 1.81 9.98 -15.20
CA THR A 80 2.55 8.73 -15.41
C THR A 80 2.84 7.99 -14.11
N ARG A 81 3.20 6.71 -14.24
CA ARG A 81 3.76 5.94 -13.13
C ARG A 81 5.06 6.57 -12.62
N GLU A 82 5.88 7.09 -13.52
CA GLU A 82 7.14 7.76 -13.21
C GLU A 82 6.88 9.00 -12.35
N ASP A 83 5.87 9.82 -12.71
CA ASP A 83 5.44 10.97 -11.91
C ASP A 83 5.04 10.57 -10.48
N PHE A 84 4.34 9.44 -10.34
CA PHE A 84 3.98 8.87 -9.03
C PHE A 84 5.23 8.45 -8.23
N MET A 85 6.14 7.70 -8.85
CA MET A 85 7.37 7.24 -8.20
C MET A 85 8.24 8.40 -7.73
N ASP A 86 8.18 9.52 -8.43
CA ASP A 86 8.90 10.75 -8.16
C ASP A 86 8.45 11.49 -6.89
N VAL A 87 7.24 11.20 -6.40
CA VAL A 87 6.66 11.83 -5.20
C VAL A 87 6.27 10.83 -4.11
N ILE A 88 6.51 9.54 -4.34
CA ILE A 88 6.14 8.44 -3.43
C ILE A 88 6.59 8.73 -1.98
N ASP A 89 5.77 8.31 -1.05
CA ASP A 89 5.95 8.45 0.41
C ASP A 89 6.30 7.11 1.09
N LEU A 90 6.40 6.03 0.32
CA LEU A 90 6.79 4.73 0.82
C LEU A 90 8.30 4.73 1.10
N PRO A 91 8.76 4.32 2.30
CA PRO A 91 10.17 4.26 2.64
C PRO A 91 10.82 3.05 1.97
N MET A 92 11.09 3.16 0.67
CA MET A 92 11.60 2.10 -0.20
C MET A 92 12.88 1.43 0.32
N CYS A 93 13.66 2.12 1.16
CA CYS A 93 14.82 1.50 1.79
C CYS A 93 14.48 0.34 2.72
N GLY A 94 13.24 0.22 3.23
CA GLY A 94 12.79 -0.96 3.97
C GLY A 94 12.47 -2.19 3.10
N TRP A 95 12.29 -1.99 1.79
CA TRP A 95 12.01 -3.03 0.80
C TRP A 95 13.31 -3.41 0.10
N ILE A 96 13.86 -4.59 0.42
CA ILE A 96 15.21 -4.98 -0.03
C ILE A 96 15.10 -6.11 -1.07
N PRO A 97 15.21 -5.82 -2.39
CA PRO A 97 15.01 -6.83 -3.44
C PRO A 97 15.90 -8.07 -3.29
N GLN A 98 17.11 -7.89 -2.74
CA GLN A 98 18.07 -8.98 -2.53
C GLN A 98 17.61 -10.02 -1.51
N TRP A 99 16.52 -9.76 -0.77
CA TRP A 99 15.96 -10.68 0.21
C TRP A 99 14.84 -11.56 -0.38
N GLY A 100 14.67 -11.58 -1.71
CA GLY A 100 13.72 -12.46 -2.39
C GLY A 100 12.29 -12.26 -1.92
N ALA A 101 11.60 -13.34 -1.54
CA ALA A 101 10.23 -13.27 -1.03
C ALA A 101 10.08 -12.41 0.25
N ASP A 102 11.16 -12.20 1.02
CA ASP A 102 11.18 -11.36 2.22
C ASP A 102 11.58 -9.91 1.91
N HIS A 103 11.70 -9.52 0.64
CA HIS A 103 11.95 -8.11 0.29
C HIS A 103 10.88 -7.20 0.90
N CYS A 104 9.61 -7.64 0.91
CA CYS A 104 8.48 -6.92 1.49
C CYS A 104 8.32 -7.25 2.98
N PRO A 105 8.44 -6.26 3.90
CA PRO A 105 8.28 -6.48 5.34
C PRO A 105 6.87 -6.90 5.74
N TYR A 106 5.85 -6.49 4.97
CA TYR A 106 4.48 -6.93 5.21
C TYR A 106 4.32 -8.41 4.86
N ALA A 107 4.87 -8.85 3.72
CA ALA A 107 4.76 -10.24 3.31
C ALA A 107 5.55 -11.19 4.20
N GLU A 108 6.76 -10.80 4.60
CA GLU A 108 7.53 -11.51 5.63
C GLU A 108 6.68 -11.75 6.89
N THR A 109 5.97 -10.73 7.36
CA THR A 109 5.17 -10.82 8.59
C THR A 109 3.87 -11.60 8.37
N TRP A 110 3.09 -11.27 7.34
CA TRP A 110 1.76 -11.84 7.13
C TRP A 110 1.76 -13.32 6.77
N ARG A 111 2.77 -13.79 6.04
CA ARG A 111 2.90 -15.23 5.73
C ARG A 111 3.01 -16.10 6.99
N THR A 112 3.52 -15.57 8.10
CA THR A 112 3.62 -16.32 9.36
C THR A 112 2.26 -16.68 9.96
N TYR A 113 1.20 -15.95 9.62
CA TYR A 113 -0.17 -16.24 10.08
C TYR A 113 -0.89 -17.27 9.21
N PHE A 114 -0.42 -17.55 7.99
CA PHE A 114 -1.22 -18.26 6.99
C PHE A 114 -1.51 -19.72 7.30
N ASP A 115 -0.63 -20.39 8.05
CA ASP A 115 -0.82 -21.80 8.40
C ASP A 115 -1.83 -21.95 9.55
N GLU A 116 -1.79 -21.03 10.53
CA GLU A 116 -2.72 -21.03 11.66
C GLU A 116 -4.06 -20.35 11.33
N TYR A 117 -4.04 -19.36 10.43
CA TYR A 117 -5.19 -18.55 10.03
C TYR A 117 -5.36 -18.53 8.49
N PRO A 118 -5.77 -19.64 7.84
CA PRO A 118 -5.86 -19.72 6.39
C PRO A 118 -6.77 -18.67 5.75
N TRP A 119 -7.83 -18.23 6.44
CA TRP A 119 -8.74 -17.17 5.99
C TRP A 119 -8.01 -15.84 5.73
N PHE A 120 -6.87 -15.61 6.39
CA PHE A 120 -6.12 -14.37 6.23
C PHE A 120 -5.42 -14.29 4.87
N ARG A 121 -5.20 -15.41 4.18
CA ARG A 121 -4.71 -15.44 2.79
C ARG A 121 -5.63 -14.68 1.83
N GLU A 122 -6.91 -14.58 2.15
CA GLU A 122 -7.91 -13.86 1.34
C GLU A 122 -8.00 -12.36 1.68
N LEU A 123 -7.54 -11.96 2.87
CA LEU A 123 -7.63 -10.57 3.34
C LEU A 123 -6.32 -9.81 3.20
N ALA A 124 -5.18 -10.44 3.49
CA ALA A 124 -3.87 -9.81 3.40
C ALA A 124 -3.59 -9.15 2.03
N PRO A 125 -3.94 -9.78 0.88
CA PRO A 125 -3.72 -9.17 -0.42
C PRO A 125 -4.50 -7.87 -0.64
N TYR A 126 -5.65 -7.66 0.03
CA TYR A 126 -6.44 -6.45 -0.16
C TYR A 126 -5.69 -5.19 0.24
N TYR A 127 -4.86 -5.24 1.28
CA TYR A 127 -4.06 -4.06 1.61
C TYR A 127 -3.19 -3.65 0.42
N CYS A 128 -2.44 -4.59 -0.17
CA CYS A 128 -1.53 -4.30 -1.27
C CYS A 128 -2.25 -3.92 -2.56
N ASP A 129 -3.25 -4.71 -2.95
CA ASP A 129 -3.88 -4.53 -4.26
C ASP A 129 -4.78 -3.30 -4.31
N VAL A 130 -5.61 -3.11 -3.28
CA VAL A 130 -6.52 -1.96 -3.23
C VAL A 130 -5.73 -0.67 -3.10
N ILE A 131 -4.73 -0.62 -2.19
CA ILE A 131 -3.97 0.62 -1.98
C ILE A 131 -3.21 1.02 -3.23
N ASP A 132 -2.53 0.09 -3.90
CA ASP A 132 -1.71 0.41 -5.07
C ASP A 132 -2.58 0.76 -6.27
N THR A 133 -3.66 0.00 -6.51
CA THR A 133 -4.59 0.22 -7.64
C THR A 133 -5.26 1.57 -7.51
N THR A 134 -5.93 1.82 -6.38
CA THR A 134 -6.63 3.09 -6.16
C THR A 134 -5.68 4.27 -6.07
N THR A 135 -4.47 4.10 -5.53
CA THR A 135 -3.46 5.17 -5.54
C THR A 135 -3.13 5.59 -6.97
N ILE A 136 -2.86 4.65 -7.87
CA ILE A 136 -2.50 4.96 -9.27
C ILE A 136 -3.69 5.55 -10.02
N GLU A 137 -4.89 4.99 -9.83
CA GLU A 137 -6.12 5.47 -10.46
C GLU A 137 -6.42 6.90 -10.04
N ASN A 138 -6.40 7.19 -8.73
CA ASN A 138 -6.67 8.54 -8.25
C ASN A 138 -5.49 9.47 -8.53
N PHE A 139 -4.24 9.01 -8.46
CA PHE A 139 -3.06 9.82 -8.74
C PHE A 139 -2.98 10.25 -10.20
N THR A 140 -3.35 9.39 -11.14
CA THR A 140 -3.22 9.69 -12.58
C THR A 140 -4.52 10.14 -13.22
N LYS A 141 -5.67 9.71 -12.71
CA LYS A 141 -7.00 9.96 -13.29
C LYS A 141 -7.23 9.30 -14.66
N HIS A 142 -6.33 8.45 -15.14
CA HIS A 142 -6.54 7.70 -16.38
C HIS A 142 -5.86 6.33 -16.43
N LEU A 143 -4.82 6.08 -15.63
CA LEU A 143 -4.21 4.75 -15.55
C LEU A 143 -4.87 3.91 -14.46
N SER A 144 -4.92 2.61 -14.70
CA SER A 144 -5.13 1.59 -13.68
C SER A 144 -4.03 0.53 -13.82
N HIS A 145 -4.01 -0.45 -12.93
CA HIS A 145 -3.18 -1.63 -13.07
C HIS A 145 -3.86 -2.87 -12.50
N ARG A 146 -3.29 -4.02 -12.82
CA ARG A 146 -3.66 -5.30 -12.24
C ARG A 146 -2.41 -6.02 -11.73
N LEU A 147 -2.51 -6.63 -10.55
CA LEU A 147 -1.50 -7.56 -10.06
C LEU A 147 -1.50 -8.83 -10.93
N THR A 148 -0.32 -9.20 -11.42
CA THR A 148 -0.09 -10.48 -12.11
C THR A 148 0.67 -11.47 -11.24
N GLN A 149 1.39 -11.00 -10.23
CA GLN A 149 2.01 -11.79 -9.18
C GLN A 149 2.00 -11.01 -7.87
N ASN A 150 1.78 -11.68 -6.73
CA ASN A 150 1.86 -11.06 -5.42
C ASN A 150 2.73 -11.92 -4.49
N VAL A 151 3.83 -11.34 -4.02
CA VAL A 151 4.81 -12.00 -3.12
C VAL A 151 4.19 -12.53 -1.82
N LEU A 152 3.02 -12.03 -1.43
CA LEU A 152 2.25 -12.61 -0.31
C LEU A 152 1.84 -14.05 -0.61
N LEU A 153 1.40 -14.31 -1.82
CA LEU A 153 0.78 -15.58 -2.22
C LEU A 153 1.79 -16.51 -2.89
N GLU A 154 2.67 -15.95 -3.73
CA GLU A 154 3.62 -16.73 -4.54
C GLU A 154 4.77 -15.87 -5.07
N GLY A 155 5.84 -16.55 -5.50
CA GLY A 155 7.00 -15.91 -6.12
C GLY A 155 7.83 -15.06 -5.16
N GLU A 156 8.67 -14.21 -5.73
CA GLU A 156 9.63 -13.37 -4.99
C GLU A 156 9.41 -11.86 -5.19
N SER A 157 8.41 -11.49 -5.99
CA SER A 157 8.10 -10.10 -6.35
C SER A 157 6.61 -9.85 -6.48
N CYS A 158 6.21 -8.58 -6.50
CA CYS A 158 4.86 -8.17 -6.87
C CYS A 158 4.88 -7.56 -8.27
N GLU A 159 4.37 -8.28 -9.25
CA GLU A 159 4.34 -7.86 -10.66
C GLU A 159 2.99 -7.25 -11.01
N ARG A 160 3.02 -6.20 -11.85
CA ARG A 160 1.83 -5.44 -12.25
C ARG A 160 1.88 -5.10 -13.73
N GLU A 161 0.69 -5.07 -14.34
CA GLU A 161 0.47 -4.55 -15.67
C GLU A 161 -0.37 -3.28 -15.60
N TYR A 162 0.18 -2.18 -16.11
CA TYR A 162 -0.47 -0.86 -16.14
C TYR A 162 -1.18 -0.65 -17.48
N PHE A 163 -2.36 -0.03 -17.45
CA PHE A 163 -3.16 0.22 -18.65
C PHE A 163 -4.03 1.48 -18.52
N GLU A 164 -4.39 2.05 -19.67
CA GLU A 164 -5.38 3.14 -19.78
C GLU A 164 -6.79 2.63 -19.43
N SER A 165 -7.52 3.38 -18.61
CA SER A 165 -8.87 3.02 -18.16
C SER A 165 -9.86 4.16 -18.39
N GLU A 166 -10.83 3.92 -19.27
CA GLU A 166 -11.93 4.85 -19.52
C GLU A 166 -12.86 5.02 -18.31
N GLU A 167 -12.96 4.01 -17.44
CA GLU A 167 -13.72 4.11 -16.19
C GLU A 167 -13.04 5.06 -15.20
N VAL A 168 -11.72 4.99 -15.08
CA VAL A 168 -10.95 5.90 -14.22
C VAL A 168 -11.07 7.35 -14.71
N LYS A 169 -11.05 7.56 -16.03
CA LYS A 169 -11.29 8.89 -16.63
C LYS A 169 -12.67 9.45 -16.29
N ARG A 170 -13.66 8.59 -16.05
CA ARG A 170 -15.02 8.96 -15.61
C ARG A 170 -15.14 9.12 -14.10
N GLY A 171 -14.09 8.82 -13.33
CA GLY A 171 -14.08 8.85 -11.87
C GLY A 171 -14.53 7.55 -11.20
N ASN A 172 -14.70 6.47 -11.95
CA ASN A 172 -15.02 5.14 -11.43
C ASN A 172 -13.72 4.36 -11.22
N TYR A 173 -13.40 4.05 -9.97
CA TYR A 173 -12.18 3.30 -9.62
C TYR A 173 -12.49 1.81 -9.47
N THR A 174 -11.47 0.97 -9.58
CA THR A 174 -11.64 -0.49 -9.56
C THR A 174 -12.29 -0.98 -8.25
N TYR A 175 -11.95 -0.31 -7.14
CA TYR A 175 -12.37 -0.73 -5.80
C TYR A 175 -13.46 0.14 -5.17
N GLY A 176 -13.92 1.19 -5.86
CA GLY A 176 -14.95 2.09 -5.36
C GLY A 176 -15.14 3.31 -6.25
N SER A 177 -15.94 4.25 -5.79
CA SER A 177 -16.10 5.56 -6.42
C SER A 177 -15.96 6.62 -5.34
N LYS A 178 -15.41 7.79 -5.68
CA LYS A 178 -15.69 8.97 -4.86
C LYS A 178 -17.16 9.31 -5.09
N GLU A 179 -18.00 9.20 -4.06
CA GLU A 179 -19.24 9.97 -4.05
C GLU A 179 -18.85 11.45 -4.24
N GLN A 180 -19.48 12.12 -5.22
CA GLN A 180 -19.21 13.52 -5.54
C GLN A 180 -19.69 14.45 -4.43
#